data_AF-A0A858R6M6-F1
#
_entry.id   AF-A0A858R6M6-F1
#
_cell.length_a   1.000
_cell.length_b   1.000
_cell.length_c   1.000
_cell.angle_alpha   90.00
_cell.angle_beta   90.00
_cell.angle_gamma   90.00
#
_symmetry.space_group_name_H-M   'P 1'
#
loop_
_entity.id
_entity.type
_entity.pdbx_description
1 polymer ?
#
loop_
_entity_poly.entity_id
_entity_poly.type
_entity_poly.pdbx_seq_one_letter_code
_entity_poly.pdbx_strand_id
1 'polypeptide(L)' 'MSIGIWQLVLVLVIVLLLFGAGKLPRVMGDLAKGMKNFKQNLKEGEETEAVDAGRAIRSDTAVPPASTQGTASKEEAKG' A
#
# COMPACT_ATOMS: atom_id res chain seq x y z
N MET A 1 33.37 -8.34 -25.67
CA MET A 1 33.03 -7.27 -24.71
C MET A 1 31.56 -7.41 -24.37
N SER A 2 31.25 -8.22 -23.36
CA SER A 2 29.86 -8.51 -22.98
C SER A 2 29.27 -7.28 -22.28
N ILE A 3 28.05 -6.91 -22.64
CA ILE A 3 27.25 -5.96 -21.87
C ILE A 3 26.93 -6.66 -20.54
N GLY A 4 27.78 -6.40 -19.55
CA GLY A 4 27.68 -6.97 -18.22
C GLY A 4 26.86 -6.08 -17.30
N ILE A 5 26.63 -6.59 -16.11
CA ILE A 5 25.95 -5.89 -15.01
C ILE A 5 26.65 -4.55 -14.71
N TRP A 6 27.96 -4.47 -14.89
CA TRP A 6 28.76 -3.26 -14.68
C TRP A 6 28.34 -2.08 -15.58
N GLN A 7 28.03 -2.32 -16.85
CA GLN A 7 27.58 -1.29 -17.77
C GLN A 7 26.16 -0.82 -17.42
N LEU A 8 25.27 -1.74 -17.03
CA LEU A 8 23.91 -1.40 -16.60
C LEU A 8 23.92 -0.49 -15.36
N VAL A 9 24.76 -0.80 -14.36
CA VAL A 9 24.91 0.03 -13.15
C VAL A 9 25.43 1.42 -13.50
N LEU A 10 26.43 1.53 -14.38
CA LEU A 10 26.97 2.83 -14.80
C LEU A 10 25.91 3.70 -15.49
N VAL A 11 25.11 3.11 -16.38
CA VAL A 11 23.99 3.80 -17.04
C VAL A 11 22.93 4.22 -16.02
N LEU A 12 22.60 3.36 -15.06
CA LEU A 12 21.63 3.66 -14.01
C LEU A 12 22.06 4.86 -13.16
N VAL A 13 23.36 4.96 -12.82
CA VAL A 13 23.91 6.11 -12.07
C VAL A 13 23.75 7.41 -12.88
N ILE A 14 24.03 7.39 -14.19
CA ILE A 14 23.84 8.57 -15.05
C ILE A 14 22.37 8.97 -15.10
N VAL A 15 21.46 8.03 -15.30
CA VAL A 15 20.01 8.31 -15.30
C VAL A 15 19.56 8.87 -13.96
N LEU A 16 20.06 8.35 -12.83
CA LEU A 16 19.77 8.88 -11.50
C LEU A 16 20.28 10.32 -11.30
N LEU A 17 21.41 10.70 -11.89
CA LEU A 17 21.93 12.07 -11.86
C LEU A 17 21.05 13.01 -12.70
N LEU A 18 20.59 12.59 -13.88
CA LEU A 18 19.75 13.41 -14.76
C LEU A 18 18.34 13.60 -14.20
N PHE A 19 17.72 12.52 -13.71
CA PHE A 19 16.35 12.54 -13.22
C PHE A 19 16.25 12.88 -11.72
N GLY A 20 17.32 12.68 -10.96
CA GLY A 20 17.39 12.83 -9.51
C GLY A 20 16.80 11.63 -8.74
N ALA A 21 17.33 11.37 -7.55
CA ALA A 21 16.93 10.26 -6.69
C ALA A 21 15.46 10.33 -6.20
N GLY A 22 14.80 11.49 -6.27
CA GLY A 22 13.40 11.66 -5.83
C GLY A 22 12.36 11.39 -6.92
N LYS A 23 12.69 11.62 -8.20
CA LYS A 23 11.71 11.45 -9.29
C LYS A 23 11.55 10.00 -9.68
N LEU A 24 12.66 9.25 -9.80
CA LEU A 24 12.64 7.86 -10.25
C LEU A 24 11.80 6.93 -9.35
N PRO A 25 11.90 6.95 -8.01
CA PRO A 25 11.09 6.10 -7.15
C PRO A 25 9.60 6.47 -7.17
N ARG A 26 9.28 7.76 -7.39
CA ARG A 26 7.88 8.21 -7.49
C ARG A 26 7.21 7.68 -8.75
N VAL A 27 7.85 7.85 -9.92
CA VAL A 27 7.30 7.30 -11.17
C VAL A 27 7.32 5.77 -11.20
N MET A 28 8.37 5.14 -10.68
CA MET A 28 8.42 3.68 -10.59
C MET A 28 7.40 3.14 -9.60
N GLY A 29 7.07 3.86 -8.52
CA GLY A 29 6.01 3.49 -7.59
C GLY A 29 4.63 3.48 -8.24
N ASP A 30 4.32 4.47 -9.07
CA ASP A 30 3.04 4.54 -9.78
C ASP A 30 2.95 3.49 -10.91
N LEU A 31 4.05 3.27 -11.64
CA LEU A 31 4.15 2.18 -12.62
C LEU A 31 4.06 0.79 -11.97
N ALA A 32 4.70 0.60 -10.81
CA ALA A 32 4.66 -0.66 -10.07
C ALA A 32 3.26 -0.98 -9.52
N LYS A 33 2.50 0.01 -9.06
CA LYS A 33 1.09 -0.16 -8.68
C LYS A 33 0.24 -0.60 -9.88
N GLY A 34 0.42 0.04 -11.04
CA GLY A 34 -0.27 -0.35 -12.27
C GLY A 34 0.06 -1.79 -12.70
N MET A 35 1.35 -2.14 -12.71
CA MET A 35 1.81 -3.49 -13.04
C MET A 35 1.36 -4.53 -12.00
N LYS A 36 1.32 -4.19 -10.71
CA LYS A 36 0.84 -5.08 -9.64
C LYS A 36 -0.64 -5.38 -9.81
N ASN A 37 -1.46 -4.36 -10.06
CA ASN A 37 -2.88 -4.55 -10.32
C ASN A 37 -3.09 -5.39 -11.59
N PHE A 38 -2.33 -5.12 -12.65
CA PHE A 38 -2.37 -5.93 -13.87
C PHE A 38 -2.00 -7.39 -13.62
N LYS A 39 -0.93 -7.65 -12.86
CA LYS A 39 -0.49 -9.01 -12.49
C LYS A 39 -1.51 -9.72 -11.61
N GLN A 40 -2.16 -9.00 -10.68
CA GLN A 40 -3.20 -9.54 -9.82
C GLN A 40 -4.44 -9.91 -10.63
N ASN A 41 -4.91 -9.03 -11.52
CA ASN A 41 -6.06 -9.32 -12.39
C ASN A 41 -5.79 -10.48 -13.36
N LEU A 42 -4.56 -10.60 -13.87
CA LEU A 42 -4.16 -11.75 -14.70
C LEU A 42 -4.12 -13.06 -13.90
N LYS A 43 -3.62 -13.03 -12.66
CA LYS A 43 -3.63 -14.19 -11.77
C LYS A 43 -5.05 -14.59 -11.38
N GLU A 44 -5.91 -13.62 -11.05
CA GLU A 44 -7.30 -13.86 -10.68
C GLU A 44 -8.10 -14.43 -11.87
N GLY A 45 -7.78 -14.03 -13.10
CA GLY A 45 -8.32 -14.64 -14.32
C GLY A 45 -7.84 -16.08 -14.60
N GLU A 46 -6.68 -16.47 -14.07
CA GLU A 46 -6.15 -17.85 -14.13
C GLU A 46 -6.64 -18.69 -12.93
N GLU A 47 -6.88 -18.05 -11.78
CA GLU A 47 -7.28 -18.66 -10.50
C GLU A 47 -8.81 -18.69 -10.31
N THR A 48 -9.61 -18.21 -11.28
CA THR A 48 -11.08 -18.33 -11.27
C THR A 48 -11.56 -19.79 -11.45
N GLU A 49 -10.66 -20.77 -11.64
CA GLU A 49 -10.98 -22.20 -11.44
C GLU A 49 -10.69 -22.71 -10.00
N ALA A 50 -10.15 -21.89 -9.10
CA ALA A 50 -9.83 -22.29 -7.73
C ALA A 50 -10.08 -21.18 -6.67
N VAL A 51 -11.35 -21.05 -6.29
CA VAL A 51 -11.79 -20.74 -4.91
C VAL A 51 -11.62 -19.30 -4.40
N ASP A 52 -12.75 -18.60 -4.40
CA ASP A 52 -13.18 -17.60 -3.42
C ASP A 52 -12.86 -18.05 -1.96
N ALA A 53 -11.74 -17.59 -1.39
CA ALA A 53 -11.44 -17.70 0.04
C ALA A 53 -10.40 -16.69 0.51
N GLY A 54 -10.79 -15.44 0.77
CA GLY A 54 -9.86 -14.48 1.38
C GLY A 54 -10.34 -13.05 1.69
N ARG A 55 -11.64 -12.75 1.61
CA ARG A 55 -12.20 -11.39 1.76
C ARG A 55 -12.26 -10.82 3.19
N ALA A 56 -11.43 -11.21 4.15
CA ALA A 56 -11.65 -10.68 5.50
C ALA A 56 -10.41 -10.58 6.39
N ILE A 57 -9.51 -9.62 6.17
CA ILE A 57 -8.64 -9.13 7.27
C ILE A 57 -8.36 -7.62 7.11
N ARG A 58 -9.07 -6.81 7.93
CA ARG A 58 -8.66 -5.54 8.56
C ARG A 58 -8.44 -4.36 7.59
N SER A 59 -9.25 -3.31 7.65
CA SER A 59 -9.03 -2.22 8.61
C SER A 59 -10.29 -1.38 8.76
N ASP A 60 -11.21 -1.86 9.60
CA ASP A 60 -12.17 -1.00 10.28
C ASP A 60 -11.43 -0.31 11.44
N THR A 61 -11.82 0.92 11.75
CA THR A 61 -11.28 1.80 12.83
C THR A 61 -10.00 2.58 12.50
N ALA A 62 -10.12 3.55 11.60
CA ALA A 62 -9.50 4.85 11.83
C ALA A 62 -10.47 5.72 12.66
N VAL A 63 -9.88 6.56 13.51
CA VAL A 63 -10.46 7.70 14.26
C VAL A 63 -10.98 7.36 15.68
N PRO A 64 -10.26 7.78 16.75
CA PRO A 64 -10.84 7.93 18.08
C PRO A 64 -11.63 9.27 18.14
N PRO A 65 -12.95 9.27 18.34
CA PRO A 65 -13.63 10.47 18.79
C PRO A 65 -13.53 10.54 20.31
N ALA A 66 -12.65 11.43 20.79
CA ALA A 66 -12.85 12.04 22.10
C ALA A 66 -14.25 12.64 22.13
N SER A 67 -15.14 12.10 22.97
CA SER A 67 -16.46 12.66 23.22
C SER A 67 -16.80 12.44 24.69
N THR A 68 -16.62 13.52 25.43
CA THR A 68 -17.15 13.83 26.76
C THR A 68 -18.60 13.42 26.89
N GLN A 69 -18.89 12.26 27.50
CA GLN A 69 -20.19 11.93 28.09
C GLN A 69 -19.98 11.09 29.35
N GLY A 70 -19.75 11.80 30.45
CA GLY A 70 -19.84 11.29 31.82
C GLY A 70 -21.02 11.94 32.52
N THR A 71 -22.23 11.76 31.98
CA THR A 71 -23.48 11.93 32.74
C THR A 71 -23.90 10.54 33.22
N ALA A 72 -23.48 10.19 34.42
CA ALA A 72 -24.04 9.05 35.15
C ALA A 72 -24.54 9.57 36.50
N SER A 73 -25.86 9.48 36.63
CA SER A 73 -26.70 9.75 37.78
C SER A 73 -26.07 9.41 39.13
N LYS A 74 -26.22 10.35 40.07
CA LYS A 74 -26.47 10.00 41.47
C LYS A 74 -27.51 10.97 42.03
N GLU A 75 -28.76 10.66 41.71
CA GLU A 75 -29.94 11.07 42.47
C GLU A 75 -30.55 9.77 43.05
N GLU A 76 -31.17 9.87 44.23
CA GLU A 76 -31.76 8.81 45.08
C GLU A 76 -30.75 8.10 46.02
N ALA A 77 -30.88 8.08 47.36
CA ALA A 77 -31.96 8.37 48.32
C ALA A 77 -31.33 8.97 49.61
N LYS A 78 -31.81 10.08 50.20
CA LYS A 78 -32.98 10.29 51.09
C LYS A 78 -33.00 9.38 52.33
N GLY A 79 -32.94 9.98 53.52
CA GLY A 79 -33.29 9.34 54.80
C GLY A 79 -32.35 9.71 55.92
#